data_AF-A0A073CFD8-F1
#
_entry.id   AF-A0A073CFD8-F1
#
_cell.length_a   1.000
_cell.length_b   1.000
_cell.length_c   1.000
_cell.angle_alpha   90.00
_cell.angle_beta   90.00
_cell.angle_gamma   90.00
#
_symmetry.space_group_name_H-M   'P 1'
#
loop_
_entity.id
_entity.type
_entity.pdbx_description
1 polymer ?
#
loop_
_entity_poly.entity_id
_entity_poly.type
_entity_poly.pdbx_seq_one_letter_code
_entity_poly.pdbx_strand_id
1 'polypeptide(L)'
;MAIMNQLSIAIALCLPAPDIEALNQGRNILVMPPRFMHLGERFALYPTDIEFNSLPLEQYYRPGFIPIAKQSIAELNQDKVKIKVWAKCELCQTLDKPEELETLSKLTVWTAEGLHKTLEQRGHIFLAYFRVYRLPQPLEIDPVSNSRFISLPYSIMVDESQAILDDNNFERQYRKILNRQPPEHPELEELENAIAPLTLTHPDAKFLKDRIQTFLGWQPAKPPQIPENLNWIYTINELGTTAEGGNYEKGTAFENIVHQSLNFLGFELDQNAKGGAGGMDLYCTKPYPMVGECKAGQSIPAGATQELIRLGGTHLGQQLFNQAVKLIIGPGKPTPQVQKSAQEFKISIINPMTLEKLVKLQAQYPVQLT
;
A
#
# COMPACT_ATOMS: atom_id res chain seq x y z
N MET A 1 -5.31 2.13 27.74
CA MET A 1 -5.99 0.86 27.38
C MET A 1 -7.37 1.21 26.87
N ALA A 2 -7.59 1.15 25.56
CA ALA A 2 -8.93 1.28 25.01
C ALA A 2 -9.69 -0.02 25.31
N ILE A 3 -10.89 0.09 25.88
CA ILE A 3 -11.78 -1.04 26.10
C ILE A 3 -12.20 -1.53 24.71
N MET A 4 -11.70 -2.68 24.29
CA MET A 4 -12.21 -3.34 23.07
C MET A 4 -13.64 -3.82 23.37
N ASN A 5 -14.63 -3.16 22.77
CA ASN A 5 -16.02 -3.61 22.82
C ASN A 5 -16.14 -4.90 22.00
N GLN A 6 -16.05 -6.04 22.67
CA GLN A 6 -16.29 -7.33 22.05
C GLN A 6 -17.79 -7.54 21.82
N LEU A 7 -18.14 -7.97 20.63
CA LEU A 7 -19.50 -8.22 20.16
C LEU A 7 -19.67 -9.72 19.90
N SER A 8 -20.80 -10.29 20.29
CA SER A 8 -21.12 -11.71 20.04
C SER A 8 -21.94 -11.85 18.77
N ILE A 9 -21.53 -12.76 17.87
CA ILE A 9 -22.27 -13.16 16.68
C ILE A 9 -22.54 -14.66 16.73
N ALA A 10 -23.79 -15.07 16.58
CA ALA A 10 -24.20 -16.48 16.61
C ALA A 10 -24.83 -16.97 15.30
N ILE A 11 -25.06 -16.06 14.34
CA ILE A 11 -25.78 -16.34 13.09
C ILE A 11 -24.89 -15.92 11.92
N ALA A 12 -24.87 -16.74 10.88
CA ALA A 12 -24.29 -16.38 9.59
C ALA A 12 -25.38 -16.14 8.54
N LEU A 13 -25.22 -15.09 7.74
CA LEU A 13 -26.02 -14.81 6.57
C LEU A 13 -25.40 -15.56 5.39
N CYS A 14 -26.21 -16.37 4.70
CA CYS A 14 -25.78 -17.07 3.51
C CYS A 14 -25.85 -16.10 2.32
N LEU A 15 -24.70 -15.86 1.70
CA LEU A 15 -24.58 -15.05 0.50
C LEU A 15 -23.76 -15.81 -0.54
N PRO A 16 -23.89 -15.44 -1.82
CA PRO A 16 -23.05 -16.02 -2.83
C PRO A 16 -21.56 -15.81 -2.56
N ALA A 17 -20.76 -16.85 -2.77
CA ALA A 17 -19.31 -16.78 -2.52
C ALA A 17 -18.61 -15.61 -3.24
N PRO A 18 -18.91 -15.30 -4.53
CA PRO A 18 -18.27 -14.17 -5.17
C PRO A 18 -18.66 -12.83 -4.55
N ASP A 19 -19.91 -12.64 -4.11
CA ASP A 19 -20.35 -11.39 -3.47
C ASP A 19 -19.59 -11.16 -2.14
N ILE A 20 -19.39 -12.22 -1.34
CA ILE A 20 -18.60 -12.15 -0.11
C ILE A 20 -17.13 -11.83 -0.43
N GLU A 21 -16.57 -12.39 -1.49
CA GLU A 21 -15.18 -12.11 -1.85
C GLU A 21 -15.01 -10.67 -2.35
N ALA A 22 -16.00 -10.12 -3.07
CA ALA A 22 -16.02 -8.70 -3.43
C ALA A 22 -16.01 -7.79 -2.20
N LEU A 23 -16.78 -8.15 -1.16
CA LEU A 23 -16.76 -7.48 0.14
C LEU A 23 -15.40 -7.62 0.85
N ASN A 24 -14.85 -8.83 0.91
CA ASN A 24 -13.58 -9.13 1.58
C ASN A 24 -12.36 -8.41 0.95
N GLN A 25 -12.41 -8.16 -0.37
CA GLN A 25 -11.40 -7.37 -1.09
C GLN A 25 -11.65 -5.86 -1.07
N GLY A 26 -12.75 -5.39 -0.48
CA GLY A 26 -13.12 -3.97 -0.45
C GLY A 26 -13.55 -3.40 -1.82
N ARG A 27 -13.78 -4.27 -2.82
CA ARG A 27 -14.26 -3.90 -4.15
C ARG A 27 -15.73 -3.51 -4.16
N ASN A 28 -16.49 -4.02 -3.20
CA ASN A 28 -17.90 -3.72 -3.03
C ASN A 28 -18.21 -3.53 -1.53
N ILE A 29 -19.29 -2.80 -1.25
CA ILE A 29 -19.89 -2.71 0.10
C ILE A 29 -21.36 -3.13 0.08
N LEU A 30 -21.88 -3.52 -1.09
CA LEU A 30 -23.26 -3.88 -1.31
C LEU A 30 -23.44 -5.38 -1.43
N VAL A 31 -24.58 -5.88 -0.94
CA VAL A 31 -25.06 -7.25 -1.16
C VAL A 31 -26.56 -7.25 -1.42
N MET A 32 -27.06 -8.34 -2.01
CA MET A 32 -28.48 -8.56 -2.31
C MET A 32 -29.10 -9.65 -1.42
N PRO A 33 -29.31 -9.40 -0.11
CA PRO A 33 -29.79 -10.41 0.83
C PRO A 33 -31.21 -10.90 0.46
N PRO A 34 -31.60 -12.09 0.95
CA PRO A 34 -32.92 -12.67 0.68
C PRO A 34 -34.05 -12.03 1.51
N ARG A 35 -33.73 -11.13 2.45
CA ARG A 35 -34.69 -10.34 3.23
C ARG A 35 -34.17 -8.93 3.45
N PHE A 36 -35.07 -8.02 3.81
CA PHE A 36 -34.69 -6.70 4.30
C PHE A 36 -33.85 -6.83 5.58
N MET A 37 -32.78 -6.05 5.67
CA MET A 37 -31.84 -6.05 6.80
C MET A 37 -32.00 -4.76 7.61
N HIS A 38 -32.03 -4.86 8.93
CA HIS A 38 -32.17 -3.69 9.80
C HIS A 38 -30.80 -3.09 10.14
N LEU A 39 -30.78 -1.77 10.33
CA LEU A 39 -29.59 -1.04 10.77
C LEU A 39 -29.01 -1.67 12.04
N GLY A 40 -27.71 -1.94 12.02
CA GLY A 40 -26.97 -2.50 13.14
C GLY A 40 -27.06 -4.01 13.30
N GLU A 41 -27.84 -4.73 12.47
CA GLU A 41 -27.79 -6.20 12.47
C GLU A 41 -26.40 -6.68 12.06
N ARG A 42 -25.95 -7.79 12.67
CA ARG A 42 -24.60 -8.33 12.50
C ARG A 42 -24.64 -9.80 12.17
N PHE A 43 -23.82 -10.21 11.19
CA PHE A 43 -23.76 -11.59 10.75
C PHE A 43 -22.33 -11.98 10.38
N ALA A 44 -21.97 -13.23 10.66
CA ALA A 44 -20.92 -13.88 9.90
C ALA A 44 -21.39 -14.03 8.44
N LEU A 45 -20.48 -13.95 7.47
CA LEU A 45 -20.87 -14.12 6.06
C LEU A 45 -20.48 -15.52 5.59
N TYR A 46 -21.49 -16.36 5.37
CA TYR A 46 -21.32 -17.74 4.95
C TYR A 46 -21.41 -17.84 3.42
N PRO A 47 -20.32 -18.28 2.74
CA PRO A 47 -20.30 -18.37 1.29
C PRO A 47 -21.07 -19.60 0.81
N THR A 48 -21.83 -19.41 -0.27
CA THR A 48 -22.70 -20.42 -0.86
C THR A 48 -22.63 -20.36 -2.38
N ASP A 49 -22.94 -21.48 -3.03
CA ASP A 49 -23.08 -21.59 -4.49
C ASP A 49 -24.55 -21.37 -4.90
N ILE A 50 -25.22 -20.37 -4.32
CA ILE A 50 -26.63 -20.11 -4.65
C ILE A 50 -26.72 -19.85 -6.14
N GLU A 51 -27.42 -20.74 -6.86
CA GLU A 51 -27.63 -20.64 -8.30
C GLU A 51 -28.18 -19.26 -8.66
N PHE A 52 -27.34 -18.46 -9.32
CA PHE A 52 -27.68 -17.11 -9.73
C PHE A 52 -28.62 -17.14 -10.89
N ASN A 53 -29.92 -17.06 -10.61
CA ASN A 53 -30.92 -16.66 -11.57
C ASN A 53 -30.87 -17.40 -12.93
N SER A 54 -30.29 -18.62 -12.98
CA SER A 54 -29.91 -19.38 -14.19
C SER A 54 -28.94 -18.71 -15.19
N LEU A 55 -28.30 -17.58 -14.85
CA LEU A 55 -27.36 -16.90 -15.73
C LEU A 55 -25.93 -17.47 -15.64
N PRO A 56 -25.19 -17.54 -16.77
CA PRO A 56 -23.74 -17.71 -16.75
C PRO A 56 -23.05 -16.63 -15.91
N LEU A 57 -21.93 -17.01 -15.28
CA LEU A 57 -21.16 -16.13 -14.40
C LEU A 57 -20.71 -14.85 -15.12
N GLU A 58 -20.33 -14.98 -16.40
CA GLU A 58 -19.90 -13.90 -17.30
C GLU A 58 -21.00 -12.89 -17.61
N GLN A 59 -22.27 -13.27 -17.47
CA GLN A 59 -23.42 -12.38 -17.61
C GLN A 59 -23.83 -11.76 -16.27
N TYR A 60 -23.44 -12.34 -15.14
CA TYR A 60 -23.80 -11.84 -13.81
C TYR A 60 -22.77 -10.85 -13.24
N TYR A 61 -21.48 -11.12 -13.49
CA TYR A 61 -20.37 -10.34 -12.95
C TYR A 61 -19.56 -9.65 -14.05
N ARG A 62 -18.96 -8.52 -13.71
CA ARG A 62 -18.10 -7.77 -14.62
C ARG A 62 -16.86 -8.58 -15.02
N PRO A 63 -16.35 -8.42 -16.26
CA PRO A 63 -15.23 -9.22 -16.78
C PRO A 63 -14.02 -9.32 -15.85
N GLY A 64 -13.60 -8.22 -15.23
CA GLY A 64 -12.46 -8.21 -14.32
C GLY A 64 -12.66 -8.92 -12.99
N PHE A 65 -13.91 -9.14 -12.59
CA PHE A 65 -14.25 -9.88 -11.38
C PHE A 65 -14.44 -11.38 -11.63
N ILE A 66 -14.58 -11.81 -12.89
CA ILE A 66 -14.81 -13.22 -13.26
C ILE A 66 -13.74 -14.18 -12.72
N PRO A 67 -12.42 -13.89 -12.80
CA PRO A 67 -11.41 -14.79 -12.24
C PRO A 67 -11.59 -15.01 -10.73
N ILE A 68 -11.90 -13.94 -10.00
CA ILE A 68 -12.14 -13.97 -8.55
C ILE A 68 -13.41 -14.76 -8.25
N ALA A 69 -14.48 -14.52 -9.01
CA ALA A 69 -15.74 -15.23 -8.86
C ALA A 69 -15.55 -16.74 -9.08
N LYS A 70 -14.88 -17.16 -10.16
CA LYS A 70 -14.55 -18.57 -10.42
C LYS A 70 -13.72 -19.19 -9.31
N GLN A 71 -12.70 -18.48 -8.82
CA GLN A 71 -11.89 -18.96 -7.70
C GLN A 71 -12.73 -19.14 -6.43
N SER A 72 -13.58 -18.17 -6.08
CA SER A 72 -14.40 -18.24 -4.87
C SER A 72 -15.39 -19.41 -4.89
N ILE A 73 -15.94 -19.75 -6.06
CA ILE A 73 -16.82 -20.91 -6.25
C ILE A 73 -16.00 -22.21 -6.15
N ALA A 74 -14.81 -22.26 -6.75
CA ALA A 74 -13.93 -23.42 -6.63
C ALA A 74 -13.51 -23.70 -5.18
N GLU A 75 -13.35 -22.67 -4.35
CA GLU A 75 -13.07 -22.80 -2.91
C GLU A 75 -14.23 -23.41 -2.11
N LEU A 76 -15.48 -23.37 -2.61
CA LEU A 76 -16.63 -24.03 -1.97
C LEU A 76 -16.60 -25.54 -2.06
N ASN A 77 -15.95 -26.10 -3.10
CA ASN A 77 -15.89 -27.54 -3.35
C ASN A 77 -14.92 -28.29 -2.41
N GLN A 78 -14.50 -27.64 -1.31
CA GLN A 78 -13.64 -28.22 -0.28
C GLN A 78 -14.49 -28.93 0.79
N ASP A 79 -13.87 -29.84 1.55
CA ASP A 79 -14.54 -30.58 2.64
C ASP A 79 -15.16 -29.67 3.70
N LYS A 80 -14.62 -28.46 3.87
CA LYS A 80 -15.11 -27.44 4.80
C LYS A 80 -15.25 -26.09 4.14
N VAL A 81 -16.31 -25.38 4.52
CA VAL A 81 -16.57 -24.00 4.09
C VAL A 81 -15.91 -23.02 5.06
N LYS A 82 -15.19 -22.05 4.50
CA LYS A 82 -14.44 -21.03 5.26
C LYS A 82 -15.22 -19.72 5.35
N ILE A 83 -15.64 -19.36 6.56
CA ILE A 83 -16.14 -18.02 6.88
C ILE A 83 -14.94 -17.14 7.23
N LYS A 84 -14.65 -16.14 6.40
CA LYS A 84 -13.47 -15.26 6.53
C LYS A 84 -13.79 -13.89 7.14
N VAL A 85 -15.05 -13.46 7.06
CA VAL A 85 -15.48 -12.10 7.39
C VAL A 85 -16.82 -12.10 8.12
N TRP A 86 -17.07 -11.01 8.85
CA TRP A 86 -18.37 -10.67 9.39
C TRP A 86 -18.74 -9.24 8.97
N ALA A 87 -20.03 -8.93 8.99
CA ALA A 87 -20.52 -7.62 8.59
C ALA A 87 -21.59 -7.07 9.52
N LYS A 88 -21.65 -5.74 9.56
CA LYS A 88 -22.72 -4.95 10.19
C LYS A 88 -23.49 -4.23 9.09
N CYS A 89 -24.82 -4.31 9.13
CA CYS A 89 -25.68 -3.58 8.20
C CYS A 89 -25.73 -2.09 8.57
N GLU A 90 -25.38 -1.20 7.64
CA GLU A 90 -25.44 0.26 7.80
C GLU A 90 -26.65 0.88 7.09
N LEU A 91 -27.18 0.22 6.06
CA LEU A 91 -28.41 0.63 5.38
C LEU A 91 -28.96 -0.56 4.61
N CYS A 92 -30.29 -0.65 4.47
CA CYS A 92 -30.92 -1.52 3.50
C CYS A 92 -32.02 -0.75 2.79
N GLN A 93 -32.06 -0.84 1.47
CA GLN A 93 -33.08 -0.21 0.64
C GLN A 93 -33.76 -1.26 -0.22
N THR A 94 -35.00 -1.01 -0.63
CA THR A 94 -35.68 -1.83 -1.63
C THR A 94 -35.58 -1.12 -2.96
N LEU A 95 -35.07 -1.82 -3.97
CA LEU A 95 -35.01 -1.37 -5.36
C LEU A 95 -36.01 -2.18 -6.18
N ASP A 96 -36.94 -1.48 -6.81
CA ASP A 96 -37.98 -2.02 -7.68
C ASP A 96 -37.99 -1.33 -9.06
N LYS A 97 -37.18 -0.29 -9.25
CA LYS A 97 -37.09 0.49 -10.49
C LYS A 97 -35.91 0.06 -11.36
N PRO A 98 -36.15 -0.43 -12.59
CA PRO A 98 -35.08 -0.84 -13.51
C PRO A 98 -34.10 0.29 -13.90
N GLU A 99 -34.58 1.53 -13.89
CA GLU A 99 -33.82 2.73 -14.31
C GLU A 99 -32.54 2.95 -13.48
N GLU A 100 -32.53 2.49 -12.23
CA GLU A 100 -31.38 2.65 -11.33
C GLU A 100 -30.29 1.60 -11.54
N LEU A 101 -30.60 0.49 -12.23
CA LEU A 101 -29.73 -0.69 -12.30
C LEU A 101 -28.50 -0.46 -13.19
N GLU A 102 -28.63 0.33 -14.26
CA GLU A 102 -27.50 0.66 -15.13
C GLU A 102 -26.41 1.43 -14.38
N THR A 103 -26.80 2.46 -13.64
CA THR A 103 -25.87 3.23 -12.82
C THR A 103 -25.32 2.41 -11.67
N LEU A 104 -26.16 1.57 -11.03
CA LEU A 104 -25.70 0.68 -9.96
C LEU A 104 -24.69 -0.36 -10.48
N SER A 105 -24.87 -0.87 -11.69
CA SER A 105 -23.91 -1.80 -12.29
C SER A 105 -22.52 -1.16 -12.36
N LYS A 106 -22.43 0.13 -12.75
CA LYS A 106 -21.19 0.92 -12.82
C LYS A 106 -20.45 1.07 -11.50
N LEU A 107 -21.15 0.86 -10.38
CA LEU A 107 -20.62 1.07 -9.03
C LEU A 107 -20.43 -0.23 -8.26
N THR A 108 -20.72 -1.38 -8.87
CA THR A 108 -20.68 -2.69 -8.23
C THR A 108 -19.95 -3.70 -9.10
N VAL A 109 -19.73 -4.90 -8.56
CA VAL A 109 -19.17 -6.02 -9.33
C VAL A 109 -20.18 -6.68 -10.26
N TRP A 110 -21.46 -6.34 -10.14
CA TRP A 110 -22.54 -6.91 -10.93
C TRP A 110 -22.69 -6.20 -12.28
N THR A 111 -23.15 -6.94 -13.28
CA THR A 111 -23.57 -6.36 -14.56
C THR A 111 -25.00 -5.81 -14.47
N ALA A 112 -25.38 -4.96 -15.42
CA ALA A 112 -26.79 -4.54 -15.54
C ALA A 112 -27.70 -5.76 -15.80
N GLU A 113 -27.29 -6.68 -16.66
CA GLU A 113 -28.02 -7.91 -16.97
C GLU A 113 -28.29 -8.77 -15.73
N GLY A 114 -27.28 -8.98 -14.88
CA GLY A 114 -27.41 -9.73 -13.63
C GLY A 114 -28.37 -9.06 -12.63
N LEU A 115 -28.34 -7.72 -12.55
CA LEU A 115 -29.26 -6.94 -11.73
C LEU A 115 -30.70 -7.02 -12.26
N HIS A 116 -30.92 -6.81 -13.57
CA HIS A 116 -32.24 -6.92 -14.19
C HIS A 116 -32.84 -8.31 -13.98
N LYS A 117 -32.06 -9.37 -14.18
CA LYS A 117 -32.52 -10.73 -13.94
C LYS A 117 -32.89 -10.99 -12.48
N THR A 118 -32.13 -10.42 -11.55
CA THR A 118 -32.43 -10.52 -10.11
C THR A 118 -33.76 -9.83 -9.79
N LEU A 119 -33.99 -8.65 -10.36
CA LEU A 119 -35.25 -7.92 -10.21
C LEU A 119 -36.43 -8.69 -10.82
N GLU A 120 -36.29 -9.24 -12.03
CA GLU A 120 -37.33 -10.06 -12.69
C GLU A 120 -37.77 -11.25 -11.84
N GLN A 121 -36.81 -11.96 -11.22
CA GLN A 121 -37.10 -13.18 -10.48
C GLN A 121 -37.65 -12.93 -9.08
N ARG A 122 -37.17 -11.87 -8.42
CA ARG A 122 -37.57 -11.56 -7.03
C ARG A 122 -38.71 -10.54 -6.95
N GLY A 123 -38.97 -9.81 -8.03
CA GLY A 123 -39.88 -8.66 -8.10
C GLY A 123 -39.32 -7.38 -7.43
N HIS A 124 -38.31 -7.52 -6.58
CA HIS A 124 -37.58 -6.43 -5.92
C HIS A 124 -36.19 -6.90 -5.51
N ILE A 125 -35.28 -5.96 -5.29
CA ILE A 125 -33.94 -6.22 -4.76
C ILE A 125 -33.82 -5.51 -3.40
N PHE A 126 -33.58 -6.28 -2.35
CA PHE A 126 -33.05 -5.70 -1.12
C PHE A 126 -31.58 -5.39 -1.35
N LEU A 127 -31.20 -4.13 -1.28
CA LEU A 127 -29.83 -3.67 -1.44
C LEU A 127 -29.30 -3.24 -0.07
N ALA A 128 -28.46 -4.07 0.54
CA ALA A 128 -27.89 -3.80 1.85
C ALA A 128 -26.44 -3.32 1.75
N TYR A 129 -26.13 -2.25 2.50
CA TYR A 129 -24.81 -1.65 2.64
C TYR A 129 -24.16 -2.21 3.90
N PHE A 130 -23.07 -2.94 3.74
CA PHE A 130 -22.39 -3.64 4.81
C PHE A 130 -21.05 -3.01 5.13
N ARG A 131 -20.84 -2.70 6.41
CA ARG A 131 -19.52 -2.46 6.99
C ARG A 131 -18.91 -3.82 7.32
N VAL A 132 -17.78 -4.16 6.70
CA VAL A 132 -17.22 -5.51 6.69
C VAL A 132 -15.90 -5.56 7.43
N TYR A 133 -15.70 -6.64 8.18
CA TYR A 133 -14.55 -6.85 9.04
C TYR A 133 -14.00 -8.27 8.86
N ARG A 134 -12.67 -8.40 8.86
CA ARG A 134 -11.99 -9.68 8.78
C ARG A 134 -12.04 -10.41 10.12
N LEU A 135 -12.32 -11.70 10.09
CA LEU A 135 -12.13 -12.54 11.27
C LEU A 135 -10.63 -12.77 11.50
N PRO A 136 -10.12 -12.65 12.74
CA PRO A 136 -8.71 -12.92 13.03
C PRO A 136 -8.25 -14.31 12.58
N GLN A 137 -9.15 -15.29 12.68
CA GLN A 137 -8.98 -16.63 12.11
C GLN A 137 -10.26 -17.02 11.37
N PRO A 138 -10.18 -17.58 10.14
CA PRO A 138 -11.33 -18.11 9.45
C PRO A 138 -12.02 -19.21 10.25
N LEU A 139 -13.34 -19.21 10.27
CA LEU A 139 -14.12 -20.29 10.85
C LEU A 139 -14.40 -21.35 9.78
N GLU A 140 -14.03 -22.59 10.05
CA GLU A 140 -14.31 -23.73 9.18
C GLU A 140 -15.52 -24.49 9.69
N ILE A 141 -16.54 -24.62 8.85
CA ILE A 141 -17.76 -25.37 9.17
C ILE A 141 -18.10 -26.35 8.07
N ASP A 142 -18.85 -27.38 8.44
CA ASP A 142 -19.34 -28.37 7.49
C ASP A 142 -20.35 -27.70 6.52
N PRO A 143 -20.35 -28.10 5.22
CA PRO A 143 -21.25 -27.54 4.25
C PRO A 143 -22.72 -27.71 4.65
N VAL A 144 -23.45 -26.60 4.76
CA VAL A 144 -24.90 -26.59 5.00
C VAL A 144 -25.65 -26.30 3.71
N SER A 145 -26.65 -27.11 3.40
CA SER A 145 -27.48 -26.98 2.19
C SER A 145 -28.56 -25.90 2.35
N ASN A 146 -28.73 -25.05 1.33
CA ASN A 146 -29.92 -24.25 1.04
C ASN A 146 -30.61 -23.56 2.24
N SER A 147 -29.85 -22.79 3.02
CA SER A 147 -30.43 -21.89 4.01
C SER A 147 -30.15 -20.43 3.68
N ARG A 148 -31.06 -19.54 4.13
CA ARG A 148 -30.82 -18.08 4.11
C ARG A 148 -29.91 -17.65 5.26
N PHE A 149 -30.00 -18.36 6.39
CA PHE A 149 -29.25 -18.11 7.60
C PHE A 149 -28.86 -19.44 8.25
N ILE A 150 -27.65 -19.52 8.79
CA ILE A 150 -27.21 -20.68 9.55
C ILE A 150 -26.86 -20.27 10.98
N SER A 151 -27.13 -21.15 11.94
CA SER A 151 -26.60 -20.99 13.30
C SER A 151 -25.15 -21.43 13.29
N LEU A 152 -24.28 -20.62 13.90
CA LEU A 152 -22.90 -21.01 14.10
C LEU A 152 -22.81 -22.12 15.18
N PRO A 153 -21.84 -23.03 15.09
CA PRO A 153 -21.65 -24.08 16.11
C PRO A 153 -21.37 -23.50 17.50
N TYR A 154 -20.80 -22.29 17.55
CA TYR A 154 -20.61 -21.49 18.75
C TYR A 154 -20.63 -20.02 18.37
N SER A 155 -21.02 -19.17 19.32
CA SER A 155 -20.93 -17.71 19.15
C SER A 155 -19.47 -17.29 19.01
N ILE A 156 -19.18 -16.46 18.01
CA ILE A 156 -17.87 -15.84 17.83
C ILE A 156 -17.86 -14.45 18.48
N MET A 157 -16.77 -14.15 19.18
CA MET A 157 -16.50 -12.82 19.71
C MET A 157 -15.68 -12.04 18.69
N VAL A 158 -16.19 -10.89 18.27
CA VAL A 158 -15.57 -10.05 17.26
C VAL A 158 -15.44 -8.61 17.76
N ASP A 159 -14.57 -7.86 17.11
CA ASP A 159 -14.47 -6.41 17.27
C ASP A 159 -14.31 -5.75 15.90
N GLU A 160 -14.43 -4.42 15.91
CA GLU A 160 -14.42 -3.60 14.69
C GLU A 160 -12.99 -3.21 14.25
N SER A 161 -11.93 -3.76 14.87
CA SER A 161 -10.54 -3.37 14.61
C SER A 161 -10.00 -3.83 13.25
N GLN A 162 -10.58 -4.90 12.69
CA GLN A 162 -10.14 -5.51 11.43
C GLN A 162 -11.04 -5.10 10.25
N ALA A 163 -11.42 -3.83 10.19
CA ALA A 163 -12.25 -3.32 9.09
C ALA A 163 -11.55 -3.49 7.73
N ILE A 164 -12.26 -3.99 6.73
CA ILE A 164 -11.71 -4.17 5.37
C ILE A 164 -11.39 -2.81 4.74
N LEU A 165 -12.29 -1.84 4.91
CA LEU A 165 -12.09 -0.45 4.55
C LEU A 165 -11.93 0.37 5.84
N ASP A 166 -11.04 1.36 5.88
CA ASP A 166 -11.07 2.33 6.98
C ASP A 166 -12.35 3.21 6.90
N ASP A 167 -12.60 4.00 7.94
CA ASP A 167 -13.82 4.80 8.05
C ASP A 167 -13.97 5.81 6.90
N ASN A 168 -12.86 6.43 6.47
CA ASN A 168 -12.87 7.42 5.40
C ASN A 168 -13.19 6.77 4.04
N ASN A 169 -12.54 5.65 3.74
CA ASN A 169 -12.73 4.91 2.50
C ASN A 169 -14.14 4.33 2.40
N PHE A 170 -14.70 3.83 3.51
CA PHE A 170 -16.08 3.37 3.55
C PHE A 170 -17.09 4.49 3.41
N GLU A 171 -16.95 5.59 4.16
CA GLU A 171 -17.90 6.72 4.04
C GLU A 171 -17.88 7.30 2.61
N ARG A 172 -16.69 7.40 1.99
CA ARG A 172 -16.56 7.82 0.59
C ARG A 172 -17.31 6.87 -0.37
N GLN A 173 -17.07 5.56 -0.26
CA GLN A 173 -17.78 4.54 -1.06
C GLN A 173 -19.29 4.58 -0.81
N TYR A 174 -19.70 4.65 0.45
CA TYR A 174 -21.09 4.71 0.90
C TYR A 174 -21.82 5.89 0.27
N ARG A 175 -21.27 7.11 0.37
CA ARG A 175 -21.87 8.31 -0.22
C ARG A 175 -21.90 8.27 -1.74
N LYS A 176 -20.82 7.80 -2.38
CA LYS A 176 -20.73 7.65 -3.84
C LYS A 176 -21.87 6.75 -4.36
N ILE A 177 -22.02 5.58 -3.76
CA ILE A 177 -23.04 4.60 -4.15
C ILE A 177 -24.45 5.11 -3.84
N LEU A 178 -24.67 5.64 -2.63
CA LEU A 178 -25.95 6.18 -2.19
C LEU A 178 -26.45 7.28 -3.14
N ASN A 179 -25.56 8.16 -3.58
CA ASN A 179 -25.86 9.28 -4.48
C ASN A 179 -25.72 8.92 -5.97
N ARG A 180 -25.45 7.65 -6.31
CA ARG A 180 -25.26 7.17 -7.69
C ARG A 180 -24.22 7.98 -8.48
N GLN A 181 -23.18 8.46 -7.80
CA GLN A 181 -22.10 9.23 -8.43
C GLN A 181 -21.22 8.28 -9.26
N PRO A 182 -20.79 8.68 -10.48
CA PRO A 182 -19.91 7.85 -11.30
C PRO A 182 -18.56 7.57 -10.61
N PRO A 183 -17.87 6.48 -10.97
CA PRO A 183 -16.50 6.26 -10.50
C PRO A 183 -15.59 7.45 -10.84
N GLU A 184 -14.72 7.84 -9.92
CA GLU A 184 -13.77 8.96 -10.14
C GLU A 184 -12.69 8.60 -11.17
N HIS A 185 -12.31 7.32 -11.23
CA HIS A 185 -11.23 6.82 -12.07
C HIS A 185 -11.61 5.48 -12.74
N PRO A 186 -12.61 5.48 -13.63
CA PRO A 186 -13.08 4.25 -14.28
C PRO A 186 -11.96 3.54 -15.07
N GLU A 187 -11.01 4.29 -15.65
CA GLU A 187 -9.88 3.74 -16.39
C GLU A 187 -8.91 2.97 -15.49
N LEU A 188 -8.76 3.38 -14.22
CA LEU A 188 -7.94 2.66 -13.25
C LEU A 188 -8.61 1.37 -12.79
N GLU A 189 -9.95 1.36 -12.65
CA GLU A 189 -10.70 0.14 -12.38
C GLU A 189 -10.60 -0.85 -13.55
N GLU A 190 -10.69 -0.36 -14.79
CA GLU A 190 -10.49 -1.17 -16.01
C GLU A 190 -9.05 -1.71 -16.12
N LEU A 191 -8.05 -0.89 -15.81
CA LEU A 191 -6.65 -1.33 -15.78
C LEU A 191 -6.42 -2.41 -14.72
N GLU A 192 -6.96 -2.23 -13.51
CA GLU A 192 -6.88 -3.22 -12.42
C GLU A 192 -7.43 -4.58 -12.87
N ASN A 193 -8.58 -4.54 -13.56
CA ASN A 193 -9.23 -5.70 -14.13
C ASN A 193 -8.38 -6.36 -15.23
N ALA A 194 -7.77 -5.57 -16.11
CA ALA A 194 -6.94 -6.08 -17.21
C ALA A 194 -5.64 -6.74 -16.72
N ILE A 195 -5.05 -6.24 -15.63
CA ILE A 195 -3.79 -6.79 -15.09
C ILE A 195 -4.02 -7.93 -14.10
N ALA A 196 -5.25 -8.14 -13.59
CA ALA A 196 -5.55 -9.17 -12.61
C ALA A 196 -5.06 -10.59 -13.00
N PRO A 197 -5.24 -11.06 -14.24
CA PRO A 197 -4.75 -12.38 -14.67
C PRO A 197 -3.22 -12.51 -14.64
N LEU A 198 -2.50 -11.40 -14.84
CA LEU A 198 -1.03 -11.38 -14.89
C LEU A 198 -0.38 -11.51 -13.51
N THR A 199 -1.13 -11.23 -12.44
CA THR A 199 -0.60 -11.23 -11.07
C THR A 199 -0.13 -12.60 -10.56
N LEU A 200 -0.55 -13.69 -11.22
CA LEU A 200 -0.14 -15.05 -10.91
C LEU A 200 1.28 -15.37 -11.39
N THR A 201 1.73 -14.74 -12.47
CA THR A 201 3.02 -15.03 -13.13
C THR A 201 3.98 -13.85 -13.11
N HIS A 202 3.50 -12.63 -12.84
CA HIS A 202 4.31 -11.41 -12.86
C HIS A 202 4.19 -10.64 -11.53
N PRO A 203 5.26 -10.64 -10.71
CA PRO A 203 5.31 -9.87 -9.45
C PRO A 203 5.03 -8.37 -9.64
N ASP A 204 5.50 -7.77 -10.74
CA ASP A 204 5.30 -6.35 -11.04
C ASP A 204 3.82 -6.02 -11.30
N ALA A 205 3.07 -6.93 -11.93
CA ALA A 205 1.64 -6.78 -12.13
C ALA A 205 0.88 -6.81 -10.79
N LYS A 206 1.32 -7.67 -9.86
CA LYS A 206 0.79 -7.71 -8.49
C LYS A 206 1.08 -6.42 -7.75
N PHE A 207 2.29 -5.88 -7.87
CA PHE A 207 2.67 -4.59 -7.28
C PHE A 207 1.82 -3.44 -7.83
N LEU A 208 1.64 -3.36 -9.15
CA LEU A 208 0.80 -2.35 -9.79
C LEU A 208 -0.67 -2.47 -9.32
N LYS A 209 -1.20 -3.70 -9.27
CA LYS A 209 -2.57 -3.97 -8.77
C LYS A 209 -2.75 -3.48 -7.34
N ASP A 210 -1.86 -3.86 -6.41
CA ASP A 210 -1.91 -3.43 -5.01
C ASP A 210 -1.88 -1.90 -4.88
N ARG A 211 -1.09 -1.21 -5.72
CA ARG A 211 -1.04 0.26 -5.74
C ARG A 211 -2.33 0.89 -6.26
N ILE A 212 -2.91 0.36 -7.34
CA ILE A 212 -4.19 0.84 -7.87
C ILE A 212 -5.28 0.65 -6.81
N GLN A 213 -5.36 -0.52 -6.18
CA GLN A 213 -6.34 -0.77 -5.12
C GLN A 213 -6.18 0.16 -3.91
N THR A 214 -4.94 0.44 -3.52
CA THR A 214 -4.66 1.41 -2.45
C THR A 214 -5.10 2.82 -2.86
N PHE A 215 -4.82 3.24 -4.10
CA PHE A 215 -5.20 4.55 -4.63
C PHE A 215 -6.73 4.72 -4.71
N LEU A 216 -7.43 3.70 -5.19
CA LEU A 216 -8.90 3.66 -5.24
C LEU A 216 -9.54 3.54 -3.84
N GLY A 217 -8.74 3.23 -2.82
CA GLY A 217 -9.17 3.02 -1.44
C GLY A 217 -9.95 1.73 -1.22
N TRP A 218 -9.69 0.70 -2.02
CA TRP A 218 -10.22 -0.65 -1.84
C TRP A 218 -9.43 -1.44 -0.79
N GLN A 219 -8.20 -1.00 -0.52
CA GLN A 219 -7.36 -1.55 0.53
C GLN A 219 -6.81 -0.38 1.37
N PRO A 220 -6.62 -0.58 2.68
CA PRO A 220 -5.92 0.41 3.49
C PRO A 220 -4.50 0.59 2.94
N ALA A 221 -3.98 1.81 3.03
CA ALA A 221 -2.58 2.06 2.69
C ALA A 221 -1.69 1.16 3.55
N LYS A 222 -1.06 0.16 2.92
CA LYS A 222 -0.03 -0.63 3.59
C LYS A 222 1.13 0.31 3.92
N PRO A 223 1.78 0.16 5.09
CA PRO A 223 3.02 0.88 5.34
C PRO A 223 3.98 0.56 4.19
N PRO A 224 4.61 1.57 3.57
CA PRO A 224 5.41 1.34 2.38
C PRO A 224 6.60 0.44 2.74
N GLN A 225 6.63 -0.75 2.13
CA GLN A 225 7.67 -1.74 2.34
C GLN A 225 8.78 -1.51 1.32
N ILE A 226 10.02 -1.41 1.79
CA ILE A 226 11.19 -1.29 0.92
C ILE A 226 11.41 -2.66 0.26
N PRO A 227 11.49 -2.74 -1.07
CA PRO A 227 11.80 -3.97 -1.80
C PRO A 227 13.09 -4.65 -1.28
N GLU A 228 13.13 -5.99 -1.23
CA GLU A 228 14.28 -6.74 -0.70
C GLU A 228 15.59 -6.43 -1.44
N ASN A 229 15.54 -6.16 -2.74
CA ASN A 229 16.70 -5.76 -3.54
C ASN A 229 17.28 -4.39 -3.13
N LEU A 230 16.58 -3.62 -2.29
CA LEU A 230 17.01 -2.35 -1.72
C LEU A 230 17.40 -2.46 -0.24
N ASN A 231 17.64 -3.67 0.28
CA ASN A 231 18.06 -3.87 1.68
C ASN A 231 19.40 -3.20 2.03
N TRP A 232 20.25 -2.90 1.05
CA TRP A 232 21.48 -2.13 1.26
C TRP A 232 21.21 -0.76 1.91
N ILE A 233 20.02 -0.18 1.75
CA ILE A 233 19.64 1.11 2.36
C ILE A 233 19.78 1.06 3.88
N TYR A 234 19.51 -0.09 4.51
CA TYR A 234 19.62 -0.24 5.97
C TYR A 234 21.07 -0.24 6.49
N THR A 235 22.06 -0.34 5.60
CA THR A 235 23.48 -0.36 5.96
C THR A 235 24.12 1.04 5.97
N ILE A 236 23.42 2.07 5.45
CA ILE A 236 23.97 3.43 5.30
C ILE A 236 24.40 4.01 6.65
N ASN A 237 23.51 3.97 7.65
CA ASN A 237 23.84 4.50 8.96
C ASN A 237 24.89 3.64 9.68
N GLU A 238 24.82 2.32 9.54
CA GLU A 238 25.77 1.38 10.12
C GLU A 238 27.20 1.67 9.63
N LEU A 239 27.40 1.74 8.31
CA LEU A 239 28.70 2.02 7.71
C LEU A 239 29.22 3.42 8.08
N GLY A 240 28.34 4.41 8.23
CA GLY A 240 28.74 5.76 8.63
C GLY A 240 29.10 5.88 10.11
N THR A 241 28.59 5.01 10.98
CA THR A 241 28.75 5.10 12.44
C THR A 241 29.63 4.01 13.04
N THR A 242 30.11 3.05 12.25
CA THR A 242 30.87 1.90 12.75
C THR A 242 32.18 2.30 13.45
N ALA A 243 32.44 1.68 14.60
CA ALA A 243 33.72 1.77 15.31
C ALA A 243 34.69 0.64 14.94
N GLU A 244 34.26 -0.34 14.13
CA GLU A 244 34.99 -1.60 13.86
C GLU A 244 35.64 -1.65 12.47
N GLY A 245 36.93 -2.03 12.39
CA GLY A 245 37.72 -2.05 11.14
C GLY A 245 38.80 -0.94 11.05
N GLY A 246 39.66 -1.00 10.02
CA GLY A 246 40.69 0.02 9.78
C GLY A 246 40.08 1.35 9.33
N ASN A 247 40.68 2.48 9.70
CA ASN A 247 40.17 3.82 9.32
C ASN A 247 40.02 4.00 7.81
N TYR A 248 40.94 3.45 7.03
CA TYR A 248 40.90 3.48 5.57
C TYR A 248 39.73 2.67 5.02
N GLU A 249 39.57 1.42 5.47
CA GLU A 249 38.51 0.51 5.01
C GLU A 249 37.11 1.06 5.31
N LYS A 250 36.91 1.62 6.51
CA LYS A 250 35.65 2.27 6.90
C LYS A 250 35.34 3.48 6.04
N GLY A 251 36.33 4.35 5.83
CA GLY A 251 36.18 5.56 5.02
C GLY A 251 35.73 5.20 3.61
N THR A 252 36.43 4.28 2.95
CA THR A 252 36.09 3.82 1.60
C THR A 252 34.72 3.13 1.54
N ALA A 253 34.37 2.27 2.50
CA ALA A 253 33.05 1.64 2.53
C ALA A 253 31.92 2.68 2.67
N PHE A 254 32.13 3.70 3.49
CA PHE A 254 31.15 4.76 3.67
C PHE A 254 31.06 5.71 2.47
N GLU A 255 32.17 6.06 1.83
CA GLU A 255 32.18 6.81 0.57
C GLU A 255 31.37 6.08 -0.51
N ASN A 256 31.60 4.77 -0.67
CA ASN A 256 30.89 3.95 -1.66
C ASN A 256 29.38 3.91 -1.41
N ILE A 257 28.93 3.74 -0.16
CA ILE A 257 27.49 3.71 0.15
C ILE A 257 26.85 5.10 0.00
N VAL A 258 27.60 6.18 0.25
CA VAL A 258 27.16 7.56 -0.04
C VAL A 258 26.98 7.76 -1.54
N HIS A 259 27.92 7.29 -2.37
CA HIS A 259 27.83 7.37 -3.83
C HIS A 259 26.61 6.64 -4.35
N GLN A 260 26.39 5.41 -3.89
CA GLN A 260 25.21 4.61 -4.23
C GLN A 260 23.91 5.32 -3.80
N SER A 261 23.90 5.90 -2.60
CA SER A 261 22.75 6.65 -2.07
C SER A 261 22.40 7.87 -2.91
N LEU A 262 23.38 8.68 -3.28
CA LEU A 262 23.15 9.89 -4.06
C LEU A 262 22.73 9.57 -5.50
N ASN A 263 23.33 8.55 -6.12
CA ASN A 263 22.89 8.07 -7.43
C ASN A 263 21.44 7.57 -7.38
N PHE A 264 21.06 6.82 -6.32
CA PHE A 264 19.68 6.38 -6.11
C PHE A 264 18.69 7.55 -5.93
N LEU A 265 19.14 8.64 -5.33
CA LEU A 265 18.38 9.89 -5.18
C LEU A 265 18.37 10.76 -6.46
N GLY A 266 19.02 10.32 -7.56
CA GLY A 266 19.01 11.00 -8.85
C GLY A 266 20.16 11.99 -9.10
N PHE A 267 21.21 11.97 -8.27
CA PHE A 267 22.42 12.75 -8.54
C PHE A 267 23.34 12.02 -9.53
N GLU A 268 23.96 12.76 -10.45
CA GLU A 268 25.04 12.23 -11.29
C GLU A 268 26.39 12.54 -10.64
N LEU A 269 27.18 11.51 -10.33
CA LEU A 269 28.51 11.64 -9.75
C LEU A 269 29.59 11.74 -10.83
N ASP A 270 30.59 12.58 -10.59
CA ASP A 270 31.82 12.59 -11.40
C ASP A 270 32.67 11.35 -11.08
N GLN A 271 32.91 10.53 -12.09
CA GLN A 271 33.68 9.29 -11.92
C GLN A 271 35.15 9.52 -11.56
N ASN A 272 35.66 10.74 -11.64
CA ASN A 272 37.02 11.07 -11.22
C ASN A 272 37.11 11.46 -9.73
N ALA A 273 35.99 11.67 -9.05
CA ALA A 273 35.93 11.93 -7.61
C ALA A 273 35.82 10.60 -6.82
N LYS A 274 36.92 9.83 -6.76
CA LYS A 274 36.98 8.50 -6.13
C LYS A 274 37.72 8.45 -4.78
N GLY A 275 37.88 9.58 -4.09
CA GLY A 275 38.59 9.62 -2.79
C GLY A 275 40.08 9.23 -2.87
N GLY A 276 40.73 9.09 -1.71
CA GLY A 276 42.15 8.72 -1.57
C GLY A 276 43.08 9.91 -1.23
N ALA A 277 44.40 9.65 -1.14
CA ALA A 277 45.37 10.66 -0.75
C ALA A 277 45.41 11.83 -1.76
N GLY A 278 44.71 12.93 -1.43
CA GLY A 278 44.63 14.12 -2.26
C GLY A 278 43.45 14.14 -3.26
N GLY A 279 42.58 13.14 -3.27
CA GLY A 279 41.34 13.11 -4.07
C GLY A 279 40.15 13.76 -3.34
N MET A 280 39.09 14.12 -4.08
CA MET A 280 37.81 14.51 -3.47
C MET A 280 36.98 13.27 -3.18
N ASP A 281 36.34 13.23 -2.01
CA ASP A 281 35.46 12.12 -1.61
C ASP A 281 34.17 12.08 -2.43
N LEU A 282 33.62 13.26 -2.78
CA LEU A 282 32.34 13.37 -3.48
C LEU A 282 32.30 14.60 -4.37
N TYR A 283 31.90 14.41 -5.63
CA TYR A 283 31.47 15.49 -6.51
C TYR A 283 30.30 15.02 -7.40
N CYS A 284 29.18 15.74 -7.35
CA CYS A 284 28.04 15.55 -8.21
C CYS A 284 27.96 16.69 -9.23
N THR A 285 27.67 16.37 -10.48
CA THR A 285 27.52 17.34 -11.58
C THR A 285 26.07 17.73 -11.81
N LYS A 286 25.12 16.82 -11.51
CA LYS A 286 23.67 17.03 -11.61
C LYS A 286 22.94 16.61 -10.34
N PRO A 287 21.75 17.19 -10.07
CA PRO A 287 21.06 18.26 -10.84
C PRO A 287 21.75 19.63 -10.76
N TYR A 288 22.70 19.79 -9.85
CA TYR A 288 23.55 20.97 -9.71
C TYR A 288 24.90 20.53 -9.14
N PRO A 289 25.96 21.36 -9.29
CA PRO A 289 27.27 21.04 -8.73
C PRO A 289 27.19 20.93 -7.21
N MET A 290 27.60 19.78 -6.67
CA MET A 290 27.72 19.54 -5.24
C MET A 290 29.06 18.88 -4.95
N VAL A 291 29.84 19.45 -4.04
CA VAL A 291 31.10 18.88 -3.57
C VAL A 291 30.93 18.48 -2.11
N GLY A 292 31.49 17.33 -1.73
CA GLY A 292 31.37 16.88 -0.36
C GLY A 292 32.52 16.05 0.17
N GLU A 293 32.49 15.93 1.50
CA GLU A 293 33.42 15.18 2.32
C GLU A 293 32.65 14.10 3.08
N CYS A 294 33.15 12.87 3.07
CA CYS A 294 32.53 11.73 3.74
C CYS A 294 33.41 11.29 4.91
N LYS A 295 32.87 11.32 6.13
CA LYS A 295 33.62 10.87 7.32
C LYS A 295 32.85 9.74 8.01
N ALA A 296 33.47 8.57 8.14
CA ALA A 296 32.95 7.45 8.93
C ALA A 296 33.53 7.46 10.35
N GLY A 297 32.83 6.83 11.31
CA GLY A 297 33.31 6.63 12.68
C GLY A 297 32.36 7.18 13.75
N GLN A 298 32.89 7.83 14.78
CA GLN A 298 32.09 8.32 15.92
C GLN A 298 31.85 9.85 15.90
N SER A 299 32.63 10.59 15.13
CA SER A 299 32.56 12.05 15.07
C SER A 299 33.16 12.61 13.77
N ILE A 300 32.72 13.80 13.38
CA ILE A 300 33.35 14.57 12.30
C ILE A 300 34.65 15.20 12.81
N PRO A 301 35.83 14.87 12.25
CA PRO A 301 37.10 15.49 12.64
C PRO A 301 37.13 16.99 12.35
N ALA A 302 37.87 17.75 13.17
CA ALA A 302 38.00 19.20 13.00
C ALA A 302 38.56 19.62 11.63
N GLY A 303 39.38 18.77 11.01
CA GLY A 303 39.98 19.00 9.70
C GLY A 303 39.03 18.80 8.50
N ALA A 304 37.85 18.20 8.68
CA ALA A 304 36.97 17.84 7.56
C ALA A 304 36.53 19.06 6.73
N THR A 305 36.29 20.20 7.36
CA THR A 305 35.96 21.45 6.65
C THR A 305 37.15 22.00 5.86
N GLN A 306 38.36 21.89 6.41
CA GLN A 306 39.60 22.33 5.75
C GLN A 306 39.92 21.45 4.55
N GLU A 307 39.74 20.14 4.68
CA GLU A 307 39.91 19.16 3.60
C GLU A 307 38.95 19.44 2.45
N LEU A 308 37.65 19.59 2.74
CA LEU A 308 36.65 19.93 1.73
C LEU A 308 36.98 21.20 0.96
N ILE A 309 37.37 22.27 1.66
CA ILE A 309 37.71 23.56 1.04
C ILE A 309 38.97 23.45 0.20
N ARG A 310 40.02 22.82 0.74
CA ARG A 310 41.30 22.69 0.06
C ARG A 310 41.16 21.82 -1.19
N LEU A 311 40.55 20.65 -1.06
CA LEU A 311 40.42 19.68 -2.15
C LEU A 311 39.42 20.16 -3.19
N GLY A 312 38.25 20.61 -2.76
CA GLY A 312 37.24 21.18 -3.65
C GLY A 312 37.77 22.38 -4.44
N GLY A 313 38.46 23.32 -3.79
CA GLY A 313 39.06 24.46 -4.47
C GLY A 313 40.17 24.07 -5.45
N THR A 314 40.98 23.07 -5.10
CA THR A 314 42.09 22.59 -5.96
C THR A 314 41.57 21.90 -7.22
N HIS A 315 40.57 21.03 -7.08
CA HIS A 315 40.10 20.17 -8.18
C HIS A 315 39.03 20.83 -9.05
N LEU A 316 38.13 21.63 -8.47
CA LEU A 316 37.06 22.30 -9.21
C LEU A 316 37.45 23.69 -9.70
N GLY A 317 38.51 24.28 -9.13
CA GLY A 317 38.83 25.69 -9.29
C GLY A 317 37.87 26.60 -8.53
N GLN A 318 38.31 27.84 -8.29
CA GLN A 318 37.64 28.76 -7.37
C GLN A 318 36.20 29.10 -7.79
N GLN A 319 35.95 29.30 -9.09
CA GLN A 319 34.64 29.71 -9.59
C GLN A 319 33.59 28.61 -9.38
N LEU A 320 33.88 27.37 -9.79
CA LEU A 320 32.96 26.25 -9.67
C LEU A 320 32.80 25.82 -8.21
N PHE A 321 33.88 25.79 -7.42
CA PHE A 321 33.81 25.51 -5.98
C PHE A 321 32.90 26.51 -5.26
N ASN A 322 32.97 27.80 -5.59
CA ASN A 322 32.11 28.82 -4.99
C ASN A 322 30.63 28.64 -5.34
N GLN A 323 30.33 28.20 -6.57
CA GLN A 323 28.97 27.92 -7.04
C GLN A 323 28.41 26.59 -6.51
N ALA A 324 29.28 25.61 -6.23
CA ALA A 324 28.87 24.30 -5.77
C ALA A 324 28.26 24.34 -4.36
N VAL A 325 27.23 23.52 -4.16
CA VAL A 325 26.74 23.17 -2.82
C VAL A 325 27.84 22.40 -2.09
N LYS A 326 28.09 22.74 -0.83
CA LYS A 326 29.13 22.11 -0.01
C LYS A 326 28.46 21.25 1.05
N LEU A 327 28.81 19.97 1.10
CA LEU A 327 28.16 19.01 1.98
C LEU A 327 29.20 18.19 2.76
N ILE A 328 29.01 18.07 4.07
CA ILE A 328 29.69 17.05 4.88
C ILE A 328 28.66 16.02 5.29
N ILE A 329 28.98 14.75 5.06
CA ILE A 329 28.20 13.61 5.55
C ILE A 329 29.06 12.90 6.59
N GLY A 330 28.64 12.92 7.85
CA GLY A 330 29.40 12.27 8.90
C GLY A 330 28.67 12.13 10.24
N PRO A 331 29.10 11.19 11.08
CA PRO A 331 28.42 10.80 12.31
C PRO A 331 28.69 11.79 13.46
N GLY A 332 27.83 11.71 14.48
CA GLY A 332 27.97 12.51 15.70
C GLY A 332 27.59 13.99 15.52
N LYS A 333 27.76 14.76 16.60
CA LYS A 333 27.55 16.22 16.56
C LYS A 333 28.83 16.90 16.06
N PRO A 334 28.76 17.83 15.09
CA PRO A 334 29.93 18.59 14.69
C PRO A 334 30.45 19.41 15.88
N THR A 335 31.78 19.46 16.03
CA THR A 335 32.43 20.25 17.08
C THR A 335 32.18 21.75 16.88
N PRO A 336 32.33 22.61 17.90
CA PRO A 336 32.15 24.05 17.74
C PRO A 336 33.01 24.66 16.62
N GLN A 337 34.21 24.12 16.41
CA GLN A 337 35.09 24.54 15.31
C GLN A 337 34.51 24.15 13.94
N VAL A 338 34.07 22.90 13.78
CA VAL A 338 33.43 22.43 12.53
C VAL A 338 32.17 23.24 12.25
N GLN A 339 31.35 23.51 13.27
CA GLN A 339 30.14 24.34 13.13
C GLN A 339 30.48 25.77 12.68
N LYS A 340 31.48 26.40 13.31
CA LYS A 340 31.91 27.76 12.92
C LYS A 340 32.38 27.81 11.47
N SER A 341 33.28 26.89 11.08
CA SER A 341 33.75 26.82 9.69
C SER A 341 32.61 26.51 8.72
N ALA A 342 31.70 25.61 9.07
CA ALA A 342 30.56 25.30 8.23
C ALA A 342 29.63 26.51 8.01
N GLN A 343 29.42 27.34 9.05
CA GLN A 343 28.66 28.58 8.92
C GLN A 343 29.39 29.59 8.02
N GLU A 344 30.69 29.82 8.23
CA GLU A 344 31.49 30.78 7.47
C GLU A 344 31.56 30.42 5.98
N PHE A 345 31.73 29.13 5.66
CA PHE A 345 31.89 28.63 4.30
C PHE A 345 30.60 28.09 3.67
N LYS A 346 29.45 28.27 4.34
CA LYS A 346 28.13 27.79 3.89
C LYS A 346 28.11 26.28 3.55
N ILE A 347 28.69 25.48 4.44
CA ILE A 347 28.76 24.02 4.34
C ILE A 347 27.57 23.43 5.09
N SER A 348 26.76 22.64 4.40
CA SER A 348 25.71 21.84 5.02
C SER A 348 26.33 20.60 5.66
N ILE A 349 25.82 20.20 6.83
CA ILE A 349 26.25 18.97 7.51
C ILE A 349 25.03 18.09 7.74
N ILE A 350 25.09 16.84 7.29
CA ILE A 350 24.09 15.82 7.59
C ILE A 350 24.76 14.61 8.23
N ASN A 351 23.99 13.82 8.98
CA ASN A 351 24.46 12.56 9.54
C ASN A 351 24.04 11.36 8.64
N PRO A 352 24.69 10.19 8.79
CA PRO A 352 24.37 9.00 8.02
C PRO A 352 22.90 8.57 8.13
N MET A 353 22.31 8.67 9.33
CA MET A 353 20.88 8.39 9.57
C MET A 353 19.94 9.28 8.75
N THR A 354 20.29 10.56 8.55
CA THR A 354 19.51 11.48 7.72
C THR A 354 19.56 11.04 6.27
N LEU A 355 20.74 10.70 5.75
CA LEU A 355 20.88 10.16 4.40
C LEU A 355 20.07 8.87 4.24
N GLU A 356 20.20 7.94 5.19
CA GLU A 356 19.41 6.69 5.19
C GLU A 356 17.91 6.97 5.12
N LYS A 357 17.39 7.89 5.94
CA LYS A 357 15.97 8.26 5.94
C LYS A 357 15.51 8.84 4.60
N LEU A 358 16.34 9.66 3.95
CA LEU A 358 16.02 10.21 2.63
C LEU A 358 15.96 9.12 1.55
N VAL A 359 16.92 8.19 1.56
CA VAL A 359 16.95 7.06 0.62
C VAL A 359 15.78 6.11 0.88
N LYS A 360 15.44 5.83 2.15
CA LYS A 360 14.23 5.07 2.51
C LYS A 360 12.97 5.73 1.98
N LEU A 361 12.84 7.05 2.14
CA LEU A 361 11.69 7.81 1.64
C LEU A 361 11.54 7.67 0.12
N GLN A 362 12.63 7.84 -0.64
CA GLN A 362 12.63 7.65 -2.09
C GLN A 362 12.30 6.21 -2.50
N ALA A 363 12.80 5.21 -1.76
CA ALA A 363 12.48 3.80 -2.02
C ALA A 363 11.02 3.46 -1.74
N GLN A 364 10.43 4.09 -0.73
CA GLN A 364 9.02 3.93 -0.34
C GLN A 364 8.07 4.66 -1.29
N TYR A 365 8.50 5.80 -1.83
CA TYR A 365 7.72 6.67 -2.70
C TYR A 365 8.56 7.10 -3.91
N PRO A 366 8.80 6.20 -4.88
CA PRO A 366 9.59 6.53 -6.04
C PRO A 366 8.87 7.59 -6.86
N VAL A 367 9.34 8.83 -6.76
CA VAL A 367 8.99 9.89 -7.71
C VAL A 367 10.03 9.81 -8.83
N GLN A 368 9.59 9.49 -10.04
CA GLN A 368 10.41 9.72 -11.22
C GLN A 368 10.49 11.23 -11.43
N LEU A 369 11.61 11.82 -11.00
CA LEU A 369 11.99 13.17 -11.39
C LEU A 369 12.55 13.08 -12.81
N THR A 370 11.67 13.07 -13.81
CA THR A 370 12.03 13.27 -15.23
C THR A 370 11.71 14.68 -15.65
#